data_AF-A0AAU0NWE7-F1
#
_entry.id   AF-A0AAU0NWE7-F1
#
_cell.length_a   1.000
_cell.length_b   1.000
_cell.length_c   1.000
_cell.angle_alpha   90.00
_cell.angle_beta   90.00
_cell.angle_gamma   90.00
#
_symmetry.space_group_name_H-M   'P 1'
#
loop_
_entity.id
_entity.type
_entity.pdbx_description
1 polymer ?
#
loop_
_entity_poly.entity_id
_entity_poly.type
_entity_poly.pdbx_seq_one_letter_code
_entity_poly.pdbx_strand_id
1 'polypeptide(L)'
;MKEAIGNINKYLSKNAGKATALRKSDLAGTVRELPCGVSVEYDPIGLPIFKVDSQLDIKILDEVKAAGKNINEMKSVEHMKEATKKLKNKIETDPTFEKHLKDLGLDSDAIDDIKNGETKIEGYTWHHHRETGRLQLVKERIHKQATHNGGDSFGGIK
;
A
#
# COMPACT_ATOMS: atom_id res chain seq x y z
N MET A 1 -12.58 8.41 26.63
CA MET A 1 -11.86 8.14 25.36
C MET A 1 -12.75 8.13 24.11
N LYS A 2 -14.03 7.71 24.16
CA LYS A 2 -14.94 7.77 22.99
C LYS A 2 -15.31 9.20 22.53
N GLU A 3 -15.30 10.19 23.44
CA GLU A 3 -15.62 11.60 23.10
C GLU A 3 -14.55 12.30 22.24
N ALA A 4 -13.27 11.91 22.34
CA ALA A 4 -12.20 12.53 21.57
C ALA A 4 -12.27 12.18 20.07
N ILE A 5 -12.66 10.94 19.76
CA ILE A 5 -12.80 10.44 18.37
C ILE A 5 -13.95 11.17 17.65
N GLY A 6 -15.04 11.49 18.36
CA GLY A 6 -16.15 12.28 17.81
C GLY A 6 -15.75 13.70 17.41
N ASN A 7 -14.83 14.32 18.15
CA ASN A 7 -14.39 15.70 17.91
C ASN A 7 -13.42 15.83 16.73
N ILE A 8 -12.57 14.84 16.48
CA ILE A 8 -11.65 14.85 15.31
C ILE A 8 -12.42 14.69 14.00
N ASN A 9 -13.41 13.79 13.97
CA ASN A 9 -14.29 13.60 12.81
C ASN A 9 -15.01 14.89 12.41
N LYS A 10 -15.47 15.67 13.41
CA LYS A 10 -16.13 16.98 13.21
C LYS A 10 -15.19 18.07 12.68
N TYR A 11 -13.90 17.99 12.98
CA TYR A 11 -12.89 18.96 12.50
C TYR A 11 -12.43 18.64 11.07
N LEU A 12 -12.28 17.37 10.71
CA LEU A 12 -11.85 16.96 9.37
C LEU A 12 -12.98 17.01 8.32
N SER A 13 -14.25 16.88 8.73
CA SER A 13 -15.39 16.87 7.81
C SER A 13 -15.93 18.26 7.45
N LYS A 14 -15.42 19.35 8.04
CA LYS A 14 -16.05 20.68 7.95
C LYS A 14 -15.95 21.36 6.58
N ASN A 15 -15.10 20.89 5.67
CA ASN A 15 -14.91 21.49 4.34
C ASN A 15 -14.94 20.50 3.15
N ALA A 16 -15.38 19.25 3.36
CA ALA A 16 -15.53 18.30 2.26
C ALA A 16 -17.01 18.08 1.97
N GLY A 17 -17.47 18.53 0.80
CA GLY A 17 -18.78 18.14 0.27
C GLY A 17 -18.97 16.62 0.39
N LYS A 18 -20.07 16.19 1.01
CA LYS A 18 -20.40 14.80 1.33
C LYS A 18 -19.19 14.01 1.88
N ALA A 19 -18.74 14.36 3.09
CA ALA A 19 -17.78 13.57 3.84
C ALA A 19 -18.25 12.11 3.93
N THR A 20 -17.65 11.24 3.11
CA THR A 20 -17.74 9.79 3.22
C THR A 20 -17.36 9.46 4.66
N ALA A 21 -18.28 8.91 5.45
CA ALA A 21 -17.98 8.48 6.81
C ALA A 21 -16.69 7.65 6.77
N LEU A 22 -15.68 8.05 7.56
CA LEU A 22 -14.42 7.31 7.71
C LEU A 22 -14.78 5.90 8.21
N ARG A 23 -14.95 4.97 7.27
CA ARG A 23 -15.07 3.55 7.57
C ARG A 23 -13.73 3.14 8.19
N LYS A 24 -13.75 2.52 9.37
CA LYS A 24 -12.60 2.00 10.17
C LYS A 24 -12.12 2.82 11.38
N SER A 25 -12.89 3.77 11.89
CA SER A 25 -12.54 4.50 13.13
C SER A 25 -12.43 3.62 14.39
N ASP A 26 -12.95 2.39 14.35
CA ASP A 26 -12.87 1.38 15.41
C ASP A 26 -11.48 0.77 15.57
N LEU A 27 -10.68 0.75 14.49
CA LEU A 27 -9.31 0.24 14.50
C LEU A 27 -8.27 1.35 14.69
N ALA A 28 -8.68 2.61 14.73
CA ALA A 28 -7.77 3.75 14.80
C ALA A 28 -6.81 3.65 16.00
N GLY A 29 -5.50 3.64 15.73
CA GLY A 29 -4.45 3.58 16.75
C GLY A 29 -4.30 2.23 17.46
N THR A 30 -4.87 1.15 16.91
CA THR A 30 -4.79 -0.20 17.49
C THR A 30 -3.68 -1.03 16.85
N VAL A 31 -3.27 -2.10 17.54
CA VAL A 31 -2.45 -3.17 16.97
C VAL A 31 -3.28 -4.45 17.01
N ARG A 32 -3.31 -5.18 15.90
CA ARG A 32 -4.11 -6.40 15.77
C ARG A 32 -3.26 -7.55 15.24
N GLU A 33 -3.27 -8.66 15.95
CA GLU A 33 -2.78 -9.92 15.42
C GLU A 33 -3.80 -10.49 14.43
N LEU A 34 -3.35 -10.71 13.19
CA LEU A 34 -4.13 -11.32 12.13
C LEU A 34 -4.17 -12.83 12.30
N PRO A 35 -5.21 -13.51 11.79
CA PRO A 35 -5.27 -14.98 11.81
C PRO A 35 -4.05 -15.70 11.22
N CYS A 36 -3.31 -15.05 10.32
CA CYS A 36 -2.05 -15.55 9.78
C CYS A 36 -0.83 -15.40 10.73
N GLY A 37 -1.04 -15.00 11.99
CA GLY A 37 0.01 -14.82 13.00
C GLY A 37 0.83 -13.55 12.85
N VAL A 38 0.36 -12.60 12.03
CA VAL A 38 1.05 -11.34 11.73
C VAL A 38 0.39 -10.19 12.48
N SER A 39 1.16 -9.39 13.20
CA SER A 39 0.65 -8.19 13.85
C SER A 39 0.66 -6.99 12.90
N VAL A 40 -0.49 -6.35 12.72
CA VAL A 40 -0.62 -5.11 11.93
C VAL A 40 -1.05 -3.97 12.84
N GLU A 41 -0.30 -2.87 12.76
CA GLU A 41 -0.67 -1.61 13.40
C GLU A 41 -1.65 -0.85 12.50
N TYR A 42 -2.55 -0.09 13.09
CA TYR A 42 -3.47 0.79 12.39
C TYR A 42 -3.20 2.24 12.77
N ASP A 43 -3.19 3.10 11.76
CA ASP A 43 -2.98 4.52 11.94
C ASP A 43 -4.17 5.20 12.67
N PRO A 44 -4.07 6.50 13.03
CA PRO A 44 -5.16 7.20 13.73
C PRO A 44 -6.50 7.35 12.97
N ILE A 45 -6.60 6.93 11.71
CA ILE A 45 -7.86 6.88 10.96
C ILE A 45 -8.28 5.45 10.58
N GLY A 46 -7.55 4.42 11.05
CA GLY A 46 -7.87 3.02 10.87
C GLY A 46 -7.36 2.39 9.57
N LEU A 47 -6.31 2.93 8.95
CA LEU A 47 -5.63 2.25 7.83
C LEU A 47 -4.45 1.41 8.35
N PRO A 48 -4.23 0.21 7.76
CA PRO A 48 -3.14 -0.66 8.19
C PRO A 48 -1.78 -0.06 7.84
N ILE A 49 -0.80 -0.31 8.70
CA ILE A 49 0.60 0.05 8.53
C ILE A 49 1.41 -1.26 8.47
N PHE A 50 1.95 -1.58 7.31
CA PHE A 50 2.79 -2.77 7.11
C PHE A 50 4.27 -2.41 7.33
N LYS A 51 4.75 -2.50 8.58
CA LYS A 51 6.14 -2.15 8.95
C LYS A 51 7.14 -3.27 8.70
N VAL A 52 6.78 -4.51 9.02
CA VAL A 52 7.69 -5.67 9.00
C VAL A 52 7.28 -6.76 8.01
N ASP A 53 6.06 -6.66 7.48
CA ASP A 53 5.48 -7.66 6.57
C ASP A 53 5.45 -7.22 5.10
N SER A 54 5.84 -5.97 4.83
CA SER A 54 6.11 -5.54 3.47
C SER A 54 7.36 -6.27 2.97
N GLN A 55 7.23 -6.91 1.81
CA GLN A 55 8.41 -7.51 1.17
C GLN A 55 9.28 -6.45 0.55
N LEU A 56 8.66 -5.38 0.04
CA LEU A 56 9.35 -4.26 -0.57
C LEU A 56 8.68 -2.96 -0.15
N ASP A 57 9.51 -1.93 -0.02
CA ASP A 57 9.10 -0.57 0.28
C ASP A 57 9.83 0.38 -0.65
N ILE A 58 9.07 1.09 -1.49
CA ILE A 58 9.64 1.90 -2.56
C ILE A 58 9.04 3.29 -2.56
N LYS A 59 9.82 4.26 -3.05
CA LYS A 59 9.34 5.60 -3.38
C LYS A 59 9.41 5.80 -4.89
N ILE A 60 8.35 6.35 -5.49
CA ILE A 60 8.26 6.58 -6.95
C ILE A 60 8.28 8.08 -7.31
N LEU A 61 8.43 8.97 -6.33
CA LEU A 61 8.36 10.42 -6.52
C LEU A 61 9.36 10.93 -7.56
N ASP A 62 10.60 10.43 -7.54
CA ASP A 62 11.65 10.89 -8.44
C ASP A 62 11.40 10.40 -9.87
N GLU A 63 10.93 9.16 -10.03
CA GLU A 63 10.54 8.60 -11.33
C GLU A 63 9.37 9.37 -11.95
N VAL A 64 8.36 9.67 -11.13
CA VAL A 64 7.17 10.44 -11.57
C VAL A 64 7.56 11.85 -11.99
N LYS A 65 8.42 12.52 -11.21
CA LYS A 65 8.94 13.85 -11.54
C LYS A 65 9.79 13.83 -12.81
N ALA A 66 10.68 12.85 -12.96
CA ALA A 66 11.52 12.70 -14.15
C ALA A 66 10.67 12.47 -15.42
N ALA A 67 9.49 11.84 -15.28
CA ALA A 67 8.51 11.69 -16.35
C ALA A 67 7.65 12.94 -16.62
N GLY A 68 7.89 14.06 -15.92
CA GLY A 68 7.14 15.31 -16.06
C GLY A 68 5.70 15.23 -15.56
N LYS A 69 5.37 14.25 -14.71
CA LYS A 69 4.03 14.01 -14.18
C LYS A 69 3.87 14.56 -12.76
N ASN A 70 2.64 14.85 -12.38
CA ASN A 70 2.27 15.16 -11.01
C ASN A 70 1.70 13.91 -10.33
N ILE A 71 2.35 13.45 -9.26
CA ILE A 71 1.94 12.25 -8.53
C ILE A 71 0.52 12.36 -7.94
N ASN A 72 0.05 13.56 -7.64
CA ASN A 72 -1.29 13.76 -7.07
C ASN A 72 -2.40 13.69 -8.13
N GLU A 73 -2.04 13.74 -9.42
CA GLU A 73 -2.98 13.67 -10.55
C GLU A 73 -3.06 12.25 -11.15
N MET A 74 -2.14 11.37 -10.74
CA MET A 74 -2.06 10.00 -11.21
C MET A 74 -3.05 9.09 -10.47
N LYS A 75 -3.62 8.13 -11.21
CA LYS A 75 -4.45 7.08 -10.63
C LYS A 75 -3.60 6.09 -9.86
N SER A 76 -4.21 5.42 -8.88
CA SER A 76 -3.57 4.35 -8.09
C SER A 76 -2.88 3.29 -8.95
N VAL A 77 -3.52 2.84 -10.04
CA VAL A 77 -2.95 1.91 -11.03
C VAL A 77 -1.69 2.46 -11.71
N GLU A 78 -1.61 3.77 -11.96
CA GLU A 78 -0.43 4.38 -12.55
C GLU A 78 0.73 4.43 -11.56
N HIS A 79 0.46 4.66 -10.27
CA HIS A 79 1.49 4.50 -9.23
C HIS A 79 2.03 3.07 -9.18
N MET A 80 1.16 2.07 -9.26
CA MET A 80 1.56 0.64 -9.27
C MET A 80 2.38 0.28 -10.51
N LYS A 81 2.08 0.89 -11.66
CA LYS A 81 2.88 0.73 -12.88
C LYS A 81 4.27 1.33 -12.74
N GLU A 82 4.39 2.56 -12.23
CA GLU A 82 5.70 3.18 -12.00
C GLU A 82 6.50 2.42 -10.92
N ALA A 83 5.82 1.92 -9.90
CA ALA A 83 6.39 1.06 -8.87
C ALA A 83 7.02 -0.21 -9.45
N THR A 84 6.26 -0.95 -10.26
CA THR A 84 6.75 -2.18 -10.89
C THR A 84 7.84 -1.88 -11.90
N LYS A 85 7.70 -0.80 -12.69
CA LYS A 85 8.74 -0.34 -13.61
C LYS A 85 10.05 -0.02 -12.90
N LYS A 86 10.00 0.60 -11.71
CA LYS A 86 11.19 0.85 -10.90
C LYS A 86 11.88 -0.45 -10.48
N LEU A 87 11.12 -1.45 -10.04
CA LEU A 87 11.66 -2.76 -9.70
C LEU A 87 12.26 -3.47 -10.93
N LYS A 88 11.55 -3.46 -12.07
CA LYS A 88 12.03 -4.00 -13.34
C LYS A 88 13.37 -3.40 -13.75
N ASN A 89 13.44 -2.07 -13.79
CA ASN A 89 14.68 -1.36 -14.13
C ASN A 89 15.82 -1.73 -13.17
N LYS A 90 15.52 -1.94 -11.89
CA LYS A 90 16.52 -2.36 -10.90
C LYS A 90 17.00 -3.79 -11.15
N ILE A 91 16.12 -4.73 -11.52
CA ILE A 91 16.52 -6.09 -11.96
C ILE A 91 17.44 -6.02 -13.19
N GLU A 92 17.09 -5.18 -14.17
CA GLU A 92 17.86 -5.05 -15.42
C GLU A 92 19.25 -4.41 -15.21
N THR A 93 19.37 -3.50 -14.25
CA THR A 93 20.61 -2.74 -13.99
C THR A 93 21.49 -3.34 -12.90
N ASP A 94 20.94 -4.21 -12.05
CA ASP A 94 21.63 -4.84 -10.93
C ASP A 94 21.36 -6.36 -10.92
N PRO A 95 22.29 -7.17 -11.46
CA PRO A 95 22.15 -8.62 -11.54
C PRO A 95 21.98 -9.32 -10.17
N THR A 96 22.34 -8.65 -9.07
CA THR A 96 22.19 -9.22 -7.72
C THR A 96 20.80 -8.98 -7.12
N PHE A 97 20.05 -8.03 -7.68
CA PHE A 97 18.76 -7.63 -7.14
C PHE A 97 17.70 -8.72 -7.28
N GLU A 98 17.66 -9.46 -8.39
CA GLU A 98 16.75 -10.60 -8.53
C GLU A 98 16.98 -11.64 -7.43
N LYS A 99 18.23 -11.94 -7.09
CA LYS A 99 18.56 -12.84 -5.98
C LYS A 99 18.03 -12.28 -4.66
N HIS A 100 18.20 -10.98 -4.42
CA HIS A 100 17.66 -10.34 -3.23
C HIS A 100 16.13 -10.47 -3.13
N LEU A 101 15.39 -10.33 -4.24
CA LEU A 101 13.94 -10.55 -4.27
C LEU A 101 13.56 -12.00 -3.89
N LYS A 102 14.33 -12.98 -4.37
CA LYS A 102 14.15 -14.40 -3.98
C LYS A 102 14.48 -14.64 -2.51
N ASP A 103 15.51 -13.98 -1.98
CA ASP A 103 15.89 -14.06 -0.56
C ASP A 103 14.81 -13.43 0.35
N LEU A 104 14.06 -12.42 -0.15
CA LEU A 104 12.84 -11.89 0.49
C LEU A 104 11.63 -12.83 0.33
N GLY A 105 11.77 -13.92 -0.44
CA GLY A 105 10.73 -14.93 -0.60
C GLY A 105 9.65 -14.54 -1.62
N LEU A 106 9.97 -13.71 -2.61
CA LEU A 106 9.19 -13.63 -3.85
C LEU A 106 9.44 -14.91 -4.67
N ASP A 107 8.37 -15.53 -5.14
CA ASP A 107 8.46 -16.70 -6.02
C ASP A 107 8.82 -16.29 -7.46
N SER A 108 8.99 -17.28 -8.33
CA SER A 108 9.43 -17.04 -9.70
C SER A 108 8.35 -16.33 -10.52
N ASP A 109 7.08 -16.66 -10.31
CA ASP A 109 5.95 -16.05 -11.02
C ASP A 109 5.85 -14.55 -10.68
N ALA A 110 5.96 -14.18 -9.40
CA ALA A 110 6.00 -12.78 -8.97
C ALA A 110 7.19 -12.01 -9.54
N ILE A 111 8.36 -12.65 -9.65
CA ILE A 111 9.55 -12.04 -10.25
C ILE A 111 9.35 -11.85 -11.76
N ASP A 112 8.74 -12.80 -12.44
CA ASP A 112 8.46 -12.72 -13.88
C ASP A 112 7.42 -11.64 -14.18
N ASP A 113 6.37 -11.51 -13.36
CA ASP A 113 5.42 -10.39 -13.41
C ASP A 113 6.14 -9.03 -13.29
N ILE A 114 7.08 -8.91 -12.36
CA ILE A 114 7.89 -7.69 -12.20
C ILE A 114 8.71 -7.42 -13.47
N LYS A 115 9.39 -8.44 -14.02
CA LYS A 115 10.18 -8.32 -15.26
C LYS A 115 9.31 -7.95 -16.47
N ASN A 116 8.08 -8.44 -16.51
CA ASN A 116 7.11 -8.11 -17.56
C ASN A 116 6.50 -6.71 -17.36
N GLY A 117 6.65 -6.11 -16.18
CA GLY A 117 6.11 -4.80 -15.85
C GLY A 117 4.62 -4.84 -15.52
N GLU A 118 4.14 -5.97 -15.03
CA GLU A 118 2.74 -6.20 -14.70
C GLU A 118 2.27 -5.30 -13.56
N THR A 119 1.03 -4.82 -13.63
CA THR A 119 0.49 -3.98 -12.55
C THR A 119 0.09 -4.82 -11.33
N LYS A 120 -0.36 -6.05 -11.59
CA LYS A 120 -0.68 -7.05 -10.57
C LYS A 120 0.46 -8.04 -10.53
N ILE A 121 0.92 -8.36 -9.33
CA ILE A 121 2.00 -9.32 -9.09
C ILE A 121 1.39 -10.53 -8.38
N GLU A 122 1.58 -11.73 -8.92
CA GLU A 122 0.95 -12.94 -8.38
C GLU A 122 1.27 -13.13 -6.88
N GLY A 123 0.24 -13.35 -6.06
CA GLY A 123 0.39 -13.49 -4.60
C GLY A 123 0.69 -12.21 -3.81
N TYR A 124 0.84 -11.06 -4.48
CA TYR A 124 1.14 -9.77 -3.86
C TYR A 124 0.18 -8.65 -4.29
N THR A 125 0.13 -7.59 -3.50
CA THR A 125 -0.56 -6.35 -3.87
C THR A 125 0.26 -5.14 -3.48
N TRP A 126 0.21 -4.13 -4.33
CA TRP A 126 0.72 -2.81 -3.99
C TRP A 126 -0.22 -2.15 -2.97
N HIS A 127 0.36 -1.68 -1.87
CA HIS A 127 -0.30 -0.92 -0.83
C HIS A 127 0.25 0.51 -0.83
N HIS A 128 -0.62 1.51 -0.92
CA HIS A 128 -0.24 2.92 -0.79
C HIS A 128 0.04 3.26 0.67
N HIS A 129 1.27 3.66 0.97
CA HIS A 129 1.59 4.21 2.28
C HIS A 129 1.05 5.66 2.36
N ARG A 130 0.87 6.18 3.58
CA ARG A 130 0.48 7.58 3.82
C ARG A 130 1.46 8.63 3.28
N GLU A 131 2.70 8.22 3.06
CA GLU A 131 3.71 9.14 2.53
C GLU A 131 3.53 9.17 1.02
N THR A 132 3.32 10.37 0.45
CA THR A 132 3.05 10.53 -0.97
C THR A 132 4.10 9.82 -1.82
N GLY A 133 3.63 8.98 -2.74
CA GLY A 133 4.51 8.22 -3.64
C GLY A 133 5.31 7.11 -3.00
N ARG A 134 5.06 6.76 -1.73
CA ARG A 134 5.60 5.54 -1.13
C ARG A 134 4.60 4.40 -1.29
N LEU A 135 5.05 3.30 -1.87
CA LEU A 135 4.26 2.08 -2.05
C LEU A 135 4.98 0.90 -1.39
N GLN A 136 4.19 -0.03 -0.87
CA GLN A 136 4.69 -1.25 -0.24
C GLN A 136 4.13 -2.45 -0.99
N LEU A 137 4.99 -3.39 -1.40
CA LEU A 137 4.54 -4.67 -1.95
C LEU A 137 4.31 -5.63 -0.79
N VAL A 138 3.05 -6.01 -0.57
CA VAL A 138 2.62 -6.84 0.56
C VAL A 138 1.98 -8.12 0.07
N LYS A 139 2.13 -9.22 0.82
CA LYS A 139 1.46 -10.49 0.49
C LYS A 139 -0.05 -10.29 0.50
N GLU A 140 -0.73 -10.75 -0.54
CA GLU A 140 -2.18 -10.55 -0.71
C GLU A 140 -2.97 -11.12 0.49
N ARG A 141 -2.54 -12.28 1.00
CA ARG A 141 -3.16 -12.91 2.18
C ARG A 141 -3.14 -12.01 3.43
N ILE A 142 -2.05 -11.28 3.65
CA ILE A 142 -1.88 -10.38 4.80
C ILE A 142 -2.72 -9.13 4.58
N HIS A 143 -2.63 -8.54 3.39
CA HIS A 143 -3.40 -7.35 3.01
C HIS A 143 -4.92 -7.58 3.13
N LYS A 144 -5.40 -8.75 2.69
CA LYS A 144 -6.82 -9.16 2.80
C LYS A 144 -7.27 -9.28 4.26
N GLN A 145 -6.45 -9.88 5.12
CA GLN A 145 -6.80 -10.10 6.54
C GLN A 145 -6.68 -8.83 7.38
N ALA A 146 -5.77 -7.92 7.03
CA ALA A 146 -5.70 -6.57 7.58
C ALA A 146 -6.95 -5.73 7.26
N THR A 147 -7.81 -6.21 6.35
CA THR A 147 -9.07 -5.57 5.98
C THR A 147 -10.27 -6.35 6.54
N HIS A 148 -10.73 -6.06 7.75
CA HIS A 148 -12.09 -6.44 8.24
C HIS A 148 -12.45 -5.60 9.48
N ASN A 149 -13.65 -5.03 9.67
CA ASN A 149 -15.02 -5.53 9.39
C ASN A 149 -15.77 -4.84 8.22
N GLY A 150 -16.31 -5.65 7.31
CA GLY A 150 -17.50 -5.33 6.50
C GLY A 150 -17.31 -4.37 5.33
N GLY A 151 -17.02 -4.92 4.15
CA GLY A 151 -17.19 -4.24 2.86
C GLY A 151 -15.86 -3.99 2.14
N ASP A 152 -15.84 -4.47 0.90
CA ASP A 152 -14.73 -4.46 -0.04
C ASP A 152 -14.07 -3.10 -0.27
N SER A 153 -12.85 -3.19 -0.81
CA SER A 153 -12.21 -2.20 -1.67
C SER A 153 -11.65 -0.95 -0.99
N PHE A 154 -10.35 -1.00 -0.69
CA PHE A 154 -9.49 0.10 -1.11
C PHE A 154 -8.34 -0.44 -1.98
N GLY A 155 -8.71 -1.31 -2.94
CA GLY A 155 -8.00 -1.45 -4.20
C GLY A 155 -8.54 -0.41 -5.17
N GLY A 156 -8.24 0.86 -4.93
CA GLY A 156 -8.52 1.93 -5.88
C GLY A 156 -9.52 3.01 -5.46
N ILE A 157 -8.98 4.25 -5.47
CA ILE A 157 -9.56 5.45 -6.11
C ILE A 157 -10.67 6.20 -5.34
N LYS A 158 -10.40 7.49 -5.06
CA LYS A 158 -11.02 8.61 -5.78
C LYS A 158 -10.08 9.78 -5.92
#